data_AF-A0A1J8QFD3-F1
#
_entry.id   AF-A0A1J8QFD3-F1
#
_cell.length_a   1.000
_cell.length_b   1.000
_cell.length_c   1.000
_cell.angle_alpha   90.00
_cell.angle_beta   90.00
_cell.angle_gamma   90.00
#
_symmetry.space_group_name_H-M   'P 1'
#
loop_
_entity.id
_entity.type
_entity.pdbx_description
1 polymer ?
#
loop_
_entity_poly.entity_id
_entity_poly.type
_entity_poly.pdbx_seq_one_letter_code
_entity_poly.pdbx_strand_id
1 'polypeptide(L)'
;MSSDENTSHADPSRKRKGSALQMGPRKQATSSNPLVLHGRHFGRTVFALCNYPALLTAGILRLEELRDSPIEHYPTDVRREHRVFMELLDSYPGLLDRLANDDDEDIIHVGELIGKGASGARADDTKTLKSAVLEWLVPRGQAV
;
A
#
# COMPACT_ATOMS: atom_id res chain seq x y z
N MET A 1 10.41 54.75 47.80
CA MET A 1 10.83 55.66 46.71
C MET A 1 11.77 54.90 45.78
N SER A 2 11.63 55.18 44.49
CA SER A 2 12.39 54.68 43.33
C SER A 2 11.89 53.39 42.67
N SER A 3 11.00 53.61 41.71
CA SER A 3 10.75 52.82 40.51
C SER A 3 12.02 52.64 39.67
N ASP A 4 12.10 51.55 38.90
CA ASP A 4 12.26 51.66 37.44
C ASP A 4 11.81 50.36 36.75
N GLU A 5 11.03 50.57 35.71
CA GLU A 5 10.48 49.57 34.80
C GLU A 5 11.59 48.95 33.93
N ASN A 6 11.46 47.66 33.60
CA ASN A 6 11.93 47.20 32.29
C ASN A 6 10.94 46.20 31.70
N THR A 7 9.99 46.76 30.98
CA THR A 7 9.09 46.07 30.07
C THR A 7 9.90 45.65 28.84
N SER A 8 10.22 44.35 28.70
CA SER A 8 10.68 43.80 27.42
C SER A 8 9.52 43.11 26.70
N HIS A 9 9.17 43.71 25.56
CA HIS A 9 8.18 43.31 24.57
C HIS A 9 8.26 41.84 24.11
N ALA A 10 7.10 41.38 23.61
CA ALA A 10 6.80 40.07 23.06
C ALA A 10 7.74 39.56 21.95
N ASP A 11 7.83 38.23 21.82
CA ASP A 11 7.89 37.59 20.50
C ASP A 11 7.02 36.31 20.46
N PRO A 12 5.88 36.32 19.74
CA PRO A 12 4.98 35.18 19.60
C PRO A 12 5.41 34.30 18.42
N SER A 13 6.63 33.77 18.38
CA SER A 13 7.03 32.98 17.21
C SER A 13 8.23 32.05 17.42
N ARG A 14 8.18 31.17 18.43
CA ARG A 14 9.03 29.96 18.39
C ARG A 14 8.44 28.96 17.38
N LYS A 15 8.48 29.34 16.10
CA LYS A 15 8.33 28.43 14.97
C LYS A 15 9.23 27.24 15.22
N ARG A 16 8.62 26.05 15.29
CA ARG A 16 9.30 24.77 15.40
C ARG A 16 10.45 24.74 14.39
N LYS A 17 11.69 24.80 14.86
CA LYS A 17 12.89 24.50 14.06
C LYS A 17 12.95 22.98 13.84
N GLY A 18 11.96 22.44 13.13
CA GLY A 18 12.11 21.12 12.54
C GLY A 18 13.01 21.27 11.33
N SER A 19 14.07 20.46 11.24
CA SER A 19 14.82 20.32 9.99
C SER A 19 13.86 20.00 8.84
N ALA A 20 14.12 20.46 7.62
CA ALA A 20 13.31 20.10 6.45
C ALA A 20 13.23 18.57 6.22
N LEU A 21 14.18 17.83 6.80
CA LEU A 21 14.24 16.36 6.78
C LEU A 21 13.56 15.71 7.99
N GLN A 22 13.00 16.48 8.92
CA GLN A 22 12.26 15.95 10.06
C GLN A 22 10.77 15.89 9.74
N MET A 23 10.24 14.68 9.79
CA MET A 23 8.81 14.44 9.68
C MET A 23 8.10 15.07 10.87
N GLY A 24 7.03 15.84 10.60
CA GLY A 24 6.14 16.31 11.65
C GLY A 24 5.46 15.15 12.39
N PRO A 25 4.82 15.41 13.54
CA PRO A 25 4.13 14.37 14.32
C PRO A 25 3.20 13.54 13.43
N ARG A 26 3.56 12.28 13.19
CA ARG A 26 2.77 11.35 12.38
C ARG A 26 1.57 10.90 13.22
N LYS A 27 0.40 10.77 12.60
CA LYS A 27 -0.68 10.00 13.23
C LYS A 27 -0.12 8.60 13.53
N GLN A 28 -0.32 8.10 14.75
CA GLN A 28 0.10 6.75 15.15
C GLN A 28 -0.36 5.76 14.08
N ALA A 29 0.55 4.91 13.62
CA ALA A 29 0.20 3.88 12.67
C ALA A 29 -0.80 2.95 13.35
N THR A 30 -2.05 2.94 12.87
CA THR A 30 -3.01 1.89 13.25
C THR A 30 -2.36 0.57 12.91
N SER A 31 -2.20 -0.35 13.88
CA SER A 31 -1.62 -1.67 13.64
C SER A 31 -2.50 -2.43 12.65
N SER A 32 -2.21 -2.32 11.36
CA SER A 32 -2.90 -3.06 10.32
C SER A 32 -2.31 -4.46 10.22
N ASN A 33 -3.16 -5.46 9.98
CA ASN A 33 -2.71 -6.81 9.67
C ASN A 33 -1.61 -6.77 8.57
N PRO A 34 -0.47 -7.47 8.74
CA PRO A 34 0.64 -7.47 7.77
C PRO A 34 0.21 -7.73 6.32
N LEU A 35 -0.78 -8.61 6.08
CA LEU A 35 -1.30 -8.90 4.75
C LEU A 35 -1.89 -7.68 4.06
N VAL A 36 -2.50 -6.76 4.82
CA VAL A 36 -3.03 -5.51 4.28
C VAL A 36 -1.89 -4.58 3.86
N LEU A 37 -0.77 -4.58 4.60
CA LEU A 37 0.41 -3.78 4.24
C LEU A 37 1.08 -4.33 2.96
N HIS A 38 1.31 -5.65 2.90
CA HIS A 38 1.88 -6.31 1.71
C HIS A 38 0.96 -6.14 0.50
N GLY A 39 -0.35 -6.34 0.67
CA GLY A 39 -1.33 -6.09 -0.40
C GLY A 39 -1.33 -4.64 -0.88
N ARG A 40 -1.13 -3.67 0.00
CA ARG A 40 -0.99 -2.25 -0.38
C ARG A 40 0.25 -2.00 -1.23
N HIS A 41 1.38 -2.63 -0.89
CA HIS A 41 2.60 -2.52 -1.68
C HIS A 41 2.46 -3.20 -3.05
N PHE A 42 2.00 -4.46 -3.05
CA PHE A 42 1.76 -5.25 -4.24
C PHE A 42 0.80 -4.54 -5.22
N GLY A 43 -0.32 -4.01 -4.71
CA GLY A 43 -1.30 -3.29 -5.52
C GLY A 43 -0.76 -2.01 -6.16
N ARG A 44 0.29 -1.39 -5.60
CA ARG A 44 0.94 -0.20 -6.18
C ARG A 44 2.04 -0.53 -7.18
N THR A 45 2.75 -1.63 -6.97
CA THR A 45 4.04 -1.88 -7.63
C THR A 45 3.99 -3.02 -8.63
N VAL A 46 3.10 -4.00 -8.43
CA VAL A 46 3.03 -5.21 -9.26
C VAL A 46 1.72 -5.22 -10.05
N PHE A 47 0.57 -5.37 -9.37
CA PHE A 47 -0.70 -5.52 -10.05
C PHE A 47 -1.88 -5.01 -9.22
N ALA A 48 -2.47 -3.89 -9.66
CA ALA A 48 -3.49 -3.15 -8.92
C ALA A 48 -4.87 -3.83 -8.89
N LEU A 49 -5.26 -4.47 -10.00
CA LEU A 49 -6.59 -5.04 -10.20
C LEU A 49 -6.49 -6.55 -10.32
N CYS A 50 -6.60 -7.25 -9.19
CA CYS A 50 -6.45 -8.69 -9.12
C CYS A 50 -7.65 -9.33 -8.40
N ASN A 51 -8.06 -10.51 -8.84
CA ASN A 51 -8.87 -11.42 -8.03
C ASN A 51 -7.92 -12.25 -7.15
N TYR A 52 -7.67 -11.77 -5.93
CA TYR A 52 -6.64 -12.33 -5.04
C TYR A 52 -6.88 -13.79 -4.66
N PRO A 53 -8.08 -14.22 -4.22
CA PRO A 53 -8.34 -15.64 -3.96
C PRO A 53 -8.05 -16.52 -5.18
N ALA A 54 -8.53 -16.12 -6.37
CA ALA A 54 -8.30 -16.90 -7.60
C ALA A 54 -6.80 -16.95 -7.98
N LEU A 55 -6.07 -15.84 -7.83
CA LEU A 55 -4.63 -15.79 -8.08
C LEU A 55 -3.87 -16.73 -7.15
N LEU A 56 -4.22 -16.75 -5.86
CA LEU A 56 -3.59 -17.62 -4.85
C LEU A 56 -3.89 -19.08 -5.13
N THR A 57 -5.16 -19.46 -5.33
CA THR A 57 -5.55 -20.85 -5.62
C THR A 57 -4.87 -21.35 -6.89
N ALA A 58 -4.96 -20.59 -7.98
CA ALA A 58 -4.36 -20.98 -9.25
C ALA A 58 -2.83 -21.01 -9.18
N GLY A 59 -2.22 -20.08 -8.42
CA GLY A 59 -0.78 -20.03 -8.20
C GLY A 59 -0.24 -21.24 -7.45
N ILE A 60 -0.90 -21.62 -6.35
CA ILE A 60 -0.53 -22.79 -5.53
C ILE A 60 -0.64 -24.07 -6.36
N LEU A 61 -1.78 -24.30 -7.03
CA LEU A 61 -1.98 -25.49 -7.88
C LEU A 61 -0.90 -25.54 -8.98
N ARG A 62 -0.55 -24.40 -9.55
CA ARG A 62 0.46 -24.33 -10.61
C ARG A 62 1.88 -24.61 -10.11
N LEU A 63 2.22 -24.25 -8.87
CA LEU A 63 3.52 -24.66 -8.29
C LEU A 63 3.67 -26.18 -8.25
N GLU A 64 2.58 -26.91 -8.03
CA GLU A 64 2.58 -28.37 -8.04
C GLU A 64 2.70 -28.95 -9.45
N GLU A 65 1.93 -28.41 -10.41
CA GLU A 65 1.94 -28.85 -11.82
C GLU A 65 3.29 -28.59 -12.50
N LEU A 66 3.97 -27.50 -12.12
CA LEU A 66 5.27 -27.13 -12.68
C LEU A 66 6.40 -28.11 -12.33
N ARG A 67 6.17 -29.06 -11.41
CA ARG A 67 7.10 -30.16 -11.15
C ARG A 67 7.19 -31.14 -12.33
N ASP A 68 6.09 -31.30 -13.06
CA ASP A 68 5.95 -32.29 -14.13
C ASP A 68 5.97 -31.67 -15.53
N SER A 69 5.55 -30.41 -15.67
CA SER A 69 5.49 -29.71 -16.97
C SER A 69 5.99 -28.27 -16.85
N PRO A 70 6.92 -27.80 -17.71
CA PRO A 70 7.45 -26.45 -17.58
C PRO A 70 6.44 -25.38 -18.01
N ILE A 71 6.62 -24.16 -17.48
CA ILE A 71 5.68 -23.03 -17.60
C ILE A 71 5.45 -22.60 -19.04
N GLU A 72 6.39 -22.87 -19.96
CA GLU A 72 6.33 -22.54 -21.38
C GLU A 72 5.18 -23.22 -22.13
N HIS A 73 4.68 -24.35 -21.64
CA HIS A 73 3.54 -25.06 -22.23
C HIS A 73 2.18 -24.40 -21.95
N TYR A 74 2.13 -23.47 -21.00
CA TYR A 74 0.89 -22.79 -20.65
C TYR A 74 0.58 -21.63 -21.61
N PRO A 75 -0.72 -21.32 -21.82
CA PRO A 75 -1.16 -20.13 -22.51
C PRO A 75 -0.54 -18.83 -21.94
N THR A 76 -0.35 -17.82 -22.80
CA THR A 76 0.36 -16.58 -22.44
C THR A 76 -0.28 -15.81 -21.29
N ASP A 77 -1.60 -15.77 -21.22
CA ASP A 77 -2.37 -15.22 -20.11
C ASP A 77 -2.09 -15.96 -18.79
N VAL A 78 -2.10 -17.29 -18.82
CA VAL A 78 -1.80 -18.13 -17.65
C VAL A 78 -0.35 -17.94 -17.18
N ARG A 79 0.62 -17.83 -18.10
CA ARG A 79 2.02 -17.51 -17.76
C ARG A 79 2.15 -16.13 -17.13
N ARG A 80 1.39 -15.15 -17.61
CA ARG A 80 1.34 -13.80 -17.04
C ARG A 80 0.77 -13.81 -15.62
N GLU A 81 -0.32 -14.53 -15.38
CA GLU A 81 -0.87 -14.72 -14.04
C GLU A 81 0.14 -15.38 -13.10
N HIS A 82 0.84 -16.41 -13.56
CA HIS A 82 1.85 -17.09 -12.75
C HIS A 82 2.98 -16.13 -12.37
N ARG A 83 3.44 -15.29 -13.31
CA ARG A 83 4.45 -14.26 -13.00
C ARG A 83 3.96 -13.30 -11.92
N VAL A 84 2.72 -12.83 -12.02
CA VAL A 84 2.12 -11.93 -11.01
C VAL A 84 2.04 -12.62 -9.64
N PHE A 85 1.71 -13.92 -9.61
CA PHE A 85 1.73 -14.71 -8.38
C PHE A 85 3.14 -14.85 -7.81
N MET A 86 4.16 -15.11 -8.62
CA MET A 86 5.55 -15.20 -8.16
C MET A 86 6.06 -13.87 -7.58
N GLU A 87 5.71 -12.73 -8.19
CA GLU A 87 6.02 -11.39 -7.67
C GLU A 87 5.31 -11.13 -6.31
N LEU A 88 4.09 -11.68 -6.13
CA LEU A 88 3.41 -11.61 -4.83
C LEU A 88 4.18 -12.37 -3.76
N LEU A 89 4.67 -13.58 -4.07
CA LEU A 89 5.47 -14.39 -3.17
C LEU A 89 6.82 -13.72 -2.83
N ASP A 90 7.48 -13.10 -3.80
CA ASP A 90 8.72 -12.34 -3.56
C ASP A 90 8.48 -11.15 -2.62
N SER A 91 7.36 -10.45 -2.80
CA SER A 91 6.98 -9.32 -1.93
C SER A 91 6.60 -9.72 -0.50
N TYR A 92 6.29 -11.01 -0.26
CA TYR A 92 5.96 -11.55 1.04
C TYR A 92 6.46 -13.00 1.19
N PRO A 93 7.74 -13.20 1.59
CA PRO A 93 8.36 -14.52 1.64
C PRO A 93 7.67 -15.56 2.54
N GLY A 94 6.93 -15.12 3.57
CA GLY A 94 6.18 -16.00 4.48
C GLY A 94 4.76 -16.34 4.01
N LEU A 95 4.36 -15.94 2.80
CA LEU A 95 3.01 -16.15 2.30
C LEU A 95 2.70 -17.63 2.04
N LEU A 96 3.63 -18.35 1.40
CA LEU A 96 3.43 -19.77 1.11
C LEU A 96 3.30 -20.59 2.39
N ASP A 97 4.20 -20.38 3.36
CA ASP A 97 4.14 -21.08 4.64
C ASP A 97 2.83 -20.79 5.36
N ARG A 98 2.38 -19.53 5.35
CA ARG A 98 1.08 -19.17 5.95
C ARG A 98 -0.10 -19.85 5.27
N LEU A 99 -0.07 -20.00 3.94
CA LEU A 99 -1.13 -20.66 3.17
C LEU A 99 -1.08 -22.20 3.27
N ALA A 100 0.10 -22.76 3.53
CA ALA A 100 0.31 -24.20 3.66
C ALA A 100 0.04 -24.74 5.08
N ASN A 101 0.14 -23.87 6.09
CA ASN A 101 -0.19 -24.22 7.46
C ASN A 101 -1.71 -24.14 7.68
N ASP A 102 -2.26 -25.14 8.38
CA ASP A 102 -3.67 -25.30 8.73
C ASP A 102 -4.11 -24.35 9.88
N ASP A 103 -3.53 -23.13 9.91
CA ASP A 103 -3.99 -22.06 10.81
C ASP A 103 -5.38 -21.59 10.33
N ASP A 104 -6.22 -21.04 11.22
CA ASP A 104 -7.65 -20.75 10.99
C ASP A 104 -7.98 -19.86 9.75
N GLU A 105 -6.97 -19.37 9.02
CA GLU A 105 -7.13 -18.51 7.85
C GLU A 105 -7.10 -19.29 6.53
N ASP A 106 -8.28 -19.43 5.90
CA ASP A 106 -8.36 -19.99 4.55
C ASP A 106 -7.82 -19.03 3.45
N ILE A 107 -7.57 -19.59 2.26
CA ILE A 107 -7.07 -18.86 1.08
C ILE A 107 -7.96 -17.65 0.73
N ILE A 108 -9.27 -17.75 0.99
CA ILE A 108 -10.23 -16.68 0.71
C ILE A 108 -9.95 -15.51 1.65
N HIS A 109 -9.81 -15.77 2.95
CA HIS A 109 -9.53 -14.75 3.95
C HIS A 109 -8.19 -14.05 3.70
N VAL A 110 -7.13 -14.82 3.39
CA VAL A 110 -5.82 -14.25 3.03
C VAL A 110 -5.94 -13.36 1.79
N GLY A 111 -6.64 -13.85 0.76
CA GLY A 111 -6.91 -13.10 -0.46
C GLY A 111 -7.68 -11.80 -0.22
N GLU A 112 -8.68 -11.81 0.67
CA GLU A 112 -9.44 -10.63 1.06
C GLU A 112 -8.57 -9.58 1.77
N LEU A 113 -7.67 -9.99 2.67
CA LEU A 113 -6.78 -9.08 3.38
C LEU A 113 -5.78 -8.41 2.42
N ILE A 114 -5.19 -9.16 1.50
CA ILE A 114 -4.31 -8.61 0.46
C ILE A 114 -5.11 -7.65 -0.44
N GLY A 115 -6.31 -8.07 -0.86
CA GLY A 115 -7.20 -7.27 -1.69
C GLY A 115 -7.67 -5.97 -1.04
N LYS A 116 -7.87 -5.98 0.28
CA LYS A 116 -8.15 -4.79 1.08
C LYS A 116 -6.99 -3.80 1.04
N GLY A 117 -5.76 -4.28 1.19
CA GLY A 117 -4.55 -3.48 1.07
C GLY A 117 -4.41 -2.81 -0.30
N ALA A 118 -4.53 -3.61 -1.36
CA ALA A 118 -4.44 -3.12 -2.73
C ALA A 118 -5.54 -2.13 -3.08
N SER A 119 -6.77 -2.40 -2.64
CA SER A 119 -7.90 -1.48 -2.84
C SER A 119 -7.69 -0.15 -2.11
N GLY A 120 -7.15 -0.20 -0.89
CA GLY A 120 -6.74 1.00 -0.15
C GLY A 120 -5.64 1.79 -0.88
N ALA A 121 -4.66 1.10 -1.47
CA ALA A 121 -3.65 1.73 -2.31
C ALA A 121 -4.25 2.52 -3.48
N ARG A 122 -5.12 1.87 -4.27
CA ARG A 122 -5.78 2.53 -5.41
C ARG A 122 -6.67 3.70 -4.97
N ALA A 123 -7.39 3.52 -3.86
CA ALA A 123 -8.25 4.56 -3.31
C ALA A 123 -7.45 5.79 -2.92
N ASP A 124 -6.30 5.61 -2.27
CA ASP A 124 -5.38 6.70 -1.93
C ASP A 124 -4.88 7.42 -3.19
N ASP A 125 -4.49 6.69 -4.23
CA ASP A 125 -3.95 7.26 -5.47
C ASP A 125 -5.01 8.04 -6.27
N THR A 126 -6.28 7.64 -6.18
CA THR A 126 -7.39 8.29 -6.90
C THR A 126 -8.07 9.40 -6.09
N LYS A 127 -7.96 9.38 -4.76
CA LYS A 127 -8.61 10.36 -3.86
C LYS A 127 -8.16 11.80 -4.11
N THR A 128 -6.89 12.01 -4.48
CA THR A 128 -6.33 13.33 -4.75
C THR A 128 -6.31 13.70 -6.23
N LEU A 129 -6.71 12.78 -7.12
CA LEU A 129 -6.63 13.01 -8.56
C LEU A 129 -7.62 14.09 -8.99
N LYS A 130 -8.85 14.07 -8.46
CA LYS A 130 -9.87 15.06 -8.80
C LYS A 130 -9.42 16.50 -8.48
N SER A 131 -8.87 16.74 -7.29
CA SER A 131 -8.42 18.09 -6.90
C SER A 131 -7.26 18.56 -7.77
N ALA A 132 -6.30 17.67 -8.07
CA ALA A 132 -5.16 18.01 -8.94
C ALA A 132 -5.61 18.35 -10.38
N VAL A 133 -6.58 17.59 -10.91
CA VAL A 133 -7.16 17.85 -12.25
C VAL A 133 -7.91 19.18 -12.27
N LEU A 134 -8.71 19.48 -11.25
CA LEU A 134 -9.40 20.78 -11.15
C LEU A 134 -8.42 21.94 -11.05
N GLU A 135 -7.37 21.83 -10.23
CA GLU A 135 -6.32 22.85 -10.13
C GLU A 135 -5.60 23.10 -11.46
N TRP A 136 -5.40 22.05 -12.26
CA TRP A 136 -4.79 22.18 -13.58
C TRP A 136 -5.73 22.85 -14.61
N LEU A 137 -7.03 22.55 -14.54
CA LEU A 137 -8.03 23.09 -15.45
C LEU A 137 -8.46 24.52 -15.12
N VAL A 138 -8.47 24.89 -13.83
CA VAL A 138 -8.93 26.21 -13.38
C VAL A 138 -7.82 27.25 -13.61
N PRO A 139 -8.05 28.30 -14.42
CA PRO A 139 -7.08 29.37 -14.61
C PRO A 139 -6.69 30.03 -13.28
N ARG A 140 -5.40 30.32 -13.12
CA ARG A 140 -4.86 30.93 -11.89
C ARG A 140 -5.62 32.21 -11.56
N GLY A 141 -6.25 32.24 -10.38
CA GLY A 141 -7.00 33.40 -9.88
C GLY A 141 -8.52 33.25 -9.91
N GLN A 142 -9.08 32.15 -10.42
CA GLN A 142 -10.50 31.82 -10.26
C GLN A 142 -10.71 30.89 -9.05
N ALA A 143 -11.80 31.12 -8.32
CA ALA A 143 -12.22 30.23 -7.23
C ALA A 143 -12.76 28.91 -7.82
N VAL A 144 -12.39 27.79 -7.18
CA VAL A 144 -12.91 26.43 -7.47
C VAL A 144 -14.25 26.23 -6.78
#